data_AF-A0A432TVX8-F1
#
_entry.id   AF-A0A432TVX8-F1
#
_cell.length_a   1.000
_cell.length_b   1.000
_cell.length_c   1.000
_cell.angle_alpha   90.00
_cell.angle_beta   90.00
_cell.angle_gamma   90.00
#
_symmetry.space_group_name_H-M   'P 1'
#
loop_
_entity.id
_entity.type
_entity.pdbx_description
1 polymer ?
#
loop_
_entity_poly.entity_id
_entity_poly.type
_entity_poly.pdbx_seq_one_letter_code
_entity_poly.pdbx_strand_id
1 'polypeptide(L)' 'NDKGEACGVCDACEYRKIGFKSAGIADPTRYQ' A
#
# COMPACT_ATOMS: atom_id res chain seq x y z
N ASN A 1 -2.29 -11.95 3.21
CA ASN A 1 -2.40 -13.43 3.02
C ASN A 1 -1.34 -14.11 3.87
N ASP A 2 -1.26 -15.44 3.80
CA ASP A 2 -0.23 -16.27 4.46
C ASP A 2 1.22 -15.92 4.06
N LYS A 3 1.41 -15.13 3.00
CA LYS A 3 2.71 -14.59 2.57
C LYS A 3 3.04 -13.21 3.16
N GLY A 4 2.14 -12.64 3.97
CA GLY A 4 2.33 -11.32 4.59
C GLY A 4 2.11 -10.13 3.65
N GLU A 5 1.50 -10.31 2.48
CA GLU A 5 1.21 -9.23 1.54
C GLU A 5 0.07 -8.34 2.05
N ALA A 6 0.14 -7.05 1.75
CA ALA A 6 -0.86 -6.07 2.16
C ALA A 6 -2.16 -6.27 1.37
N CYS A 7 -3.32 -6.19 2.03
CA CYS A 7 -4.59 -6.56 1.40
C CYS A 7 -5.04 -5.62 0.26
N GLY A 8 -4.52 -4.39 0.18
CA GLY A 8 -4.78 -3.45 -0.93
C GLY A 8 -6.14 -2.76 -0.91
N VAL A 9 -7.06 -3.20 -0.03
CA VAL A 9 -8.47 -2.78 0.01
C VAL A 9 -8.92 -2.17 1.34
N CYS A 10 -8.10 -2.20 2.39
CA CYS A 10 -8.42 -1.54 3.65
C CYS A 10 -7.96 -0.07 3.67
N ASP A 11 -8.52 0.70 4.59
CA ASP A 11 -8.19 2.12 4.76
C ASP A 11 -6.68 2.36 4.96
N ALA A 12 -6.01 1.49 5.72
CA ALA A 12 -4.57 1.60 5.92
C ALA A 12 -3.79 1.45 4.60
N CYS A 13 -4.22 0.55 3.72
CA CYS A 13 -3.62 0.39 2.40
C CYS A 13 -3.88 1.61 1.51
N GLU A 14 -5.06 2.22 1.62
CA GLU A 14 -5.43 3.42 0.86
C GLU A 14 -4.63 4.64 1.31
N TYR A 15 -4.56 4.91 2.61
CA TYR A 15 -3.75 6.01 3.15
C TYR A 15 -2.28 5.90 2.74
N ARG A 16 -1.74 4.69 2.72
CA ARG A 16 -0.36 4.46 2.29
C ARG A 16 -0.16 4.79 0.81
N LYS A 17 -1.06 4.36 -0.09
CA LYS A 17 -1.02 4.71 -1.52
C LYS A 17 -1.07 6.23 -1.72
N ILE A 18 -1.98 6.90 -1.01
CA ILE A 18 -2.11 8.37 -1.04
C ILE A 18 -0.82 9.04 -0.58
N GLY A 19 -0.22 8.55 0.51
CA GLY A 19 1.04 9.06 1.04
C GLY A 19 2.19 8.98 0.03
N PHE A 20 2.42 7.81 -0.56
CA PHE A 20 3.46 7.61 -1.59
C PHE A 20 3.21 8.48 -2.83
N LYS A 21 1.96 8.52 -3.32
CA LYS A 21 1.56 9.37 -4.45
C LYS A 21 1.82 10.86 -4.18
N SER A 22 1.45 11.33 -2.99
CA SER A 22 1.60 12.74 -2.60
C SER A 22 3.06 13.14 -2.46
N ALA A 23 3.91 12.22 -2.00
CA ALA A 23 5.35 12.42 -1.90
C ALA A 23 6.10 12.24 -3.25
N GLY A 24 5.40 11.84 -4.33
CA GLY A 24 6.01 11.65 -5.64
C GLY A 24 7.01 10.50 -5.70
N ILE A 25 6.90 9.52 -4.81
CA ILE A 25 7.79 8.37 -4.70
C ILE A 25 7.04 7.06 -5.01
N ALA A 26 7.75 6.07 -5.53
CA ALA A 26 7.18 4.76 -5.80
C ALA A 26 6.83 4.02 -4.50
N ASP A 27 5.65 3.39 -4.46
CA ASP A 27 5.23 2.53 -3.34
C ASP A 27 5.90 1.14 -3.46
N PRO A 28 6.80 0.75 -2.53
CA PRO A 28 7.46 -0.56 -2.57
C PRO A 28 6.60 -1.69 -2.00
N THR A 29 5.37 -1.40 -1.57
CA THR A 29 4.50 -2.37 -0.94
C THR A 29 4.16 -3.52 -1.89
N ARG A 30 4.29 -4.75 -1.37
CA ARG A 30 3.70 -5.94 -2.00
C ARG A 30 2.26 -6.12 -1.55
N TYR A 31 1.36 -6.00 -2.50
CA TYR A 31 -0.07 -6.18 -2.32
C TYR A 31 -0.50 -7.60 -2.72
N GLN A 32 -1.60 -8.07 -2.14
CA GLN A 32 -2.27 -9.31 -2.48
C GLN A 32 -2.96 -9.27 -3.84
#